data_AF-A0A937R7D3-F1
#
_entry.id   AF-A0A937R7D3-F1
#
_cell.length_a   1.000
_cell.length_b   1.000
_cell.length_c   1.000
_cell.angle_alpha   90.00
_cell.angle_beta   90.00
_cell.angle_gamma   90.00
#
_symmetry.space_group_name_H-M   'P 1'
#
loop_
_entity.id
_entity.type
_entity.pdbx_description
1 polymer ?
#
loop_
_entity_poly.entity_id
_entity_poly.type
_entity_poly.pdbx_seq_one_letter_code
_entity_poly.pdbx_strand_id
1 'polypeptide(L)'
;MTTEITCPFCHFSKKIPEKTIPVSAKWAICPQCKQKFEISLSNSKTRPFAEEEGLNRDLNEVGMKSGKEPIRNGAPWENRSETGFTKGTYLTFKEALFSPSTFFRGLTFKGGIREPFAFGLLIGAVGSMFGIFWPVLMMSGGLFPFGEAIFGHLTVGLIFLIMVVAVPVCVTLSMFIYSAIIHLLLMIVGGGKNKFEATFRVVAYSQAAQALDLIPVVGSWIGGIWQLIIQVIGLREMHNISYLRVFIAFLLPVGIIFLLIMLALVPLLIYLG
;
A
#
# COMPACT_ATOMS: atom_id res chain seq x y z
N MET A 1 -5.67 0.49 49.59
CA MET A 1 -6.31 -0.80 49.31
C MET A 1 -5.61 -1.42 48.11
N THR A 2 -5.61 -2.75 47.94
CA THR A 2 -4.96 -3.39 46.77
C THR A 2 -6.03 -3.80 45.78
N THR A 3 -5.97 -3.29 44.56
CA THR A 3 -6.86 -3.73 43.47
C THR A 3 -6.22 -4.90 42.73
N GLU A 4 -6.97 -5.98 42.56
CA GLU A 4 -6.57 -7.11 41.74
C GLU A 4 -7.01 -6.85 40.30
N ILE A 5 -6.04 -6.76 39.39
CA ILE A 5 -6.32 -6.63 37.96
C ILE A 5 -6.10 -8.00 37.33
N THR A 6 -7.15 -8.55 36.74
CA THR A 6 -7.13 -9.84 36.04
C THR A 6 -7.24 -9.62 34.54
N CYS A 7 -6.32 -10.21 33.78
CA CYS A 7 -6.36 -10.14 32.32
C CYS A 7 -7.48 -11.06 31.78
N PRO A 8 -8.39 -10.57 30.92
CA PRO A 8 -9.49 -11.39 30.38
C PRO A 8 -9.03 -12.40 29.32
N PHE A 9 -7.78 -12.30 28.83
CA PHE A 9 -7.27 -13.14 27.74
C PHE A 9 -6.44 -14.34 28.22
N CYS A 10 -5.75 -14.20 29.35
CA CYS A 10 -4.88 -15.27 29.89
C CYS A 10 -5.11 -15.53 31.38
N HIS A 11 -6.10 -14.88 31.99
CA HIS A 11 -6.46 -14.98 33.41
C HIS A 11 -5.31 -14.69 34.40
N PHE A 12 -4.23 -14.06 33.94
CA PHE A 12 -3.14 -13.62 34.80
C PHE A 12 -3.65 -12.50 35.72
N SER A 13 -3.54 -12.70 37.04
CA SER A 13 -3.89 -11.69 38.05
C SER A 13 -2.65 -11.18 38.77
N LYS A 14 -2.61 -9.86 39.03
CA LYS A 14 -1.55 -9.24 39.81
C LYS A 14 -2.14 -8.18 40.73
N LYS A 15 -1.79 -8.24 42.01
CA LYS A 15 -2.20 -7.24 43.01
C LYS A 15 -1.30 -6.03 42.92
N ILE A 16 -1.87 -4.85 42.67
CA ILE A 16 -1.12 -3.59 42.55
C ILE A 16 -1.59 -2.62 43.65
N PRO A 17 -0.67 -1.92 44.34
CA PRO A 17 -1.03 -0.86 45.30
C PRO A 17 -1.64 0.36 44.58
N GLU A 18 -2.73 0.92 45.11
CA GLU A 18 -3.46 2.08 44.54
C GLU A 18 -2.61 3.33 44.27
N LYS A 19 -1.44 3.47 44.90
CA LYS A 19 -0.65 4.71 44.87
C LYS A 19 0.09 4.99 43.54
N THR A 20 0.05 4.06 42.59
CA THR A 20 0.80 4.13 41.31
C THR A 20 -0.08 4.15 40.06
N ILE A 21 -1.41 4.15 40.20
CA ILE A 21 -2.33 4.13 39.06
C ILE A 21 -2.88 5.54 38.83
N PRO A 22 -2.51 6.24 37.73
CA PRO A 22 -3.10 7.53 37.41
C PRO A 22 -4.59 7.36 37.11
N VAL A 23 -5.42 8.22 37.70
CA VAL A 23 -6.89 8.17 37.69
C VAL A 23 -7.52 8.22 36.29
N SER A 24 -6.72 8.47 35.25
CA SER A 24 -7.10 8.56 33.84
C SER A 24 -6.67 7.37 32.96
N ALA A 25 -6.00 6.35 33.51
CA ALA A 25 -5.53 5.21 32.74
C ALA A 25 -6.67 4.23 32.43
N LYS A 26 -7.23 4.32 31.21
CA LYS A 26 -8.26 3.41 30.71
C LYS A 26 -7.73 2.04 30.26
N TRP A 27 -6.41 1.91 30.03
CA TRP A 27 -5.82 0.75 29.34
C TRP A 27 -4.60 0.21 30.07
N ALA A 28 -4.48 -1.12 30.17
CA ALA A 28 -3.29 -1.83 30.64
C ALA A 28 -2.78 -2.82 29.58
N ILE A 29 -1.48 -3.11 29.61
CA ILE A 29 -0.86 -4.19 28.83
C ILE A 29 -0.53 -5.34 29.78
N CYS A 30 -1.00 -6.54 29.47
CA CYS A 30 -0.66 -7.71 30.27
C CYS A 30 0.81 -8.13 30.05
N PRO A 31 1.62 -8.31 31.10
CA PRO A 31 3.03 -8.72 30.94
C PRO A 31 3.18 -10.14 30.39
N GLN A 32 2.19 -11.01 30.58
CA GLN A 32 2.29 -12.41 30.18
C GLN A 32 1.89 -12.64 28.72
N CYS A 33 0.76 -12.07 28.28
CA CYS A 33 0.25 -12.27 26.91
C CYS A 33 0.43 -11.06 25.99
N LYS A 34 0.94 -9.93 26.51
CA LYS A 34 1.19 -8.67 25.78
C LYS A 34 -0.06 -8.05 25.11
N GLN A 35 -1.26 -8.53 25.44
CA GLN A 35 -2.53 -7.97 24.99
C GLN A 35 -2.86 -6.69 25.75
N LYS A 36 -3.39 -5.70 25.04
CA LYS A 36 -3.93 -4.45 25.61
C LYS A 36 -5.40 -4.65 25.99
N PHE A 37 -5.79 -4.34 27.22
CA PHE A 37 -7.17 -4.47 27.70
C PHE A 37 -7.62 -3.25 28.50
N GLU A 38 -8.93 -2.99 28.53
CA GLU A 38 -9.51 -1.91 29.35
C GLU A 38 -9.59 -2.34 30.82
N ILE A 39 -9.20 -1.45 31.73
CA ILE A 39 -9.26 -1.71 33.16
C ILE A 39 -10.69 -1.43 33.64
N SER A 40 -11.55 -2.44 33.74
CA SER A 40 -12.83 -2.27 34.44
C SER A 40 -12.57 -2.34 35.94
N LEU A 41 -12.52 -1.19 36.61
CA LEU A 41 -12.54 -1.13 38.07
C LEU A 41 -13.93 -1.61 38.54
N SER A 42 -14.09 -2.91 38.78
CA SER A 42 -15.32 -3.49 39.32
C SER A 42 -15.44 -3.10 40.79
N ASN A 43 -15.96 -1.89 41.03
CA ASN A 43 -16.33 -1.48 42.37
C ASN A 43 -17.61 -2.25 42.76
N SER A 44 -17.41 -3.38 43.44
CA SER A 44 -18.46 -4.16 44.09
C SER A 44 -19.21 -3.29 45.11
N LYS A 45 -20.38 -2.76 44.72
CA LYS A 45 -21.43 -2.37 45.67
C LYS A 45 -22.72 -3.12 45.32
N THR A 46 -22.96 -4.12 46.13
CA THR A 46 -24.20 -4.82 46.46
C THR A 46 -25.48 -4.04 46.16
N ARG A 47 -26.44 -4.68 45.46
CA ARG A 47 -27.89 -4.47 45.68
C ARG A 47 -28.62 -5.82 45.59
N PRO A 48 -29.66 -6.08 46.41
CA PRO A 48 -30.24 -7.41 46.60
C PRO A 48 -31.49 -7.68 45.75
N PHE A 49 -31.71 -8.97 45.46
CA PHE A 49 -32.97 -9.71 45.25
C PHE A 49 -34.07 -9.14 44.34
N ALA A 50 -34.34 -9.85 43.25
CA ALA A 50 -35.69 -10.29 42.86
C ALA A 50 -35.59 -11.54 41.97
N GLU A 51 -36.44 -12.52 42.30
CA GLU A 51 -36.59 -13.86 41.75
C GLU A 51 -37.25 -13.93 40.36
N GLU A 52 -37.37 -15.19 39.90
CA GLU A 52 -38.15 -15.74 38.77
C GLU A 52 -37.40 -15.89 37.44
N GLU A 53 -37.51 -16.99 36.67
CA GLU A 53 -37.83 -18.41 36.88
C GLU A 53 -37.57 -19.06 35.51
N GLY A 54 -37.07 -20.30 35.46
CA GLY A 54 -37.31 -21.28 34.38
C GLY A 54 -36.87 -20.99 32.93
N LEU A 55 -35.93 -21.79 32.39
CA LEU A 55 -36.20 -22.80 31.34
C LEU A 55 -34.91 -23.29 30.67
N ASN A 56 -34.63 -24.59 30.83
CA ASN A 56 -33.62 -25.34 30.08
C ASN A 56 -33.94 -25.38 28.57
N ARG A 57 -32.95 -25.11 27.70
CA ARG A 57 -32.58 -26.02 26.60
C ARG A 57 -31.39 -25.58 25.74
N ASP A 58 -30.61 -26.60 25.41
CA ASP A 58 -29.87 -26.83 24.16
C ASP A 58 -28.55 -26.09 23.91
N LEU A 59 -27.50 -26.79 24.36
CA LEU A 59 -26.17 -26.80 23.75
C LEU A 59 -26.28 -27.08 22.25
N ASN A 60 -26.08 -26.05 21.43
CA ASN A 60 -25.59 -26.22 20.08
C ASN A 60 -24.33 -25.37 19.93
N GLU A 61 -23.19 -26.02 20.19
CA GLU A 61 -21.87 -25.55 19.78
C GLU A 61 -21.81 -25.49 18.25
N VAL A 62 -22.21 -24.36 17.68
CA VAL A 62 -21.70 -23.96 16.37
C VAL A 62 -20.31 -23.39 16.62
N GLY A 63 -19.30 -24.26 16.52
CA GLY A 63 -17.90 -23.91 16.51
C GLY A 63 -17.57 -22.97 15.34
N MET A 64 -17.88 -21.70 15.51
CA MET A 64 -17.41 -20.62 14.65
C MET A 64 -15.91 -20.49 14.93
N LYS A 65 -15.09 -21.16 14.10
CA LYS A 65 -13.66 -20.86 13.99
C LYS A 65 -13.54 -19.41 13.51
N SER A 66 -13.59 -18.47 14.45
CA SER A 66 -13.20 -17.08 14.24
C SER A 66 -11.68 -17.07 14.08
N GLY A 67 -11.20 -17.50 12.92
CA GLY A 67 -9.93 -17.01 12.41
C GLY A 67 -10.10 -15.50 12.28
N LYS A 68 -9.72 -14.75 13.32
CA LYS A 68 -9.64 -13.30 13.27
C LYS A 68 -8.61 -12.98 12.19
N GLU A 69 -9.08 -12.71 10.98
CA GLU A 69 -8.26 -12.01 10.00
C GLU A 69 -7.70 -10.77 10.72
N PRO A 70 -6.38 -10.49 10.61
CA PRO A 70 -5.83 -9.29 11.20
C PRO A 70 -6.65 -8.09 10.71
N ILE A 71 -7.08 -7.22 11.62
CA ILE A 71 -7.89 -6.05 11.27
C ILE A 71 -7.08 -5.22 10.28
N ARG A 72 -7.51 -5.24 9.02
CA ARG A 72 -6.90 -4.49 7.92
C ARG A 72 -7.58 -3.13 7.85
N ASN A 73 -6.80 -2.08 8.08
CA ASN A 73 -7.28 -0.69 8.04
C ASN A 73 -7.04 -0.08 6.65
N GLY A 74 -7.74 1.01 6.34
CA GLY A 74 -7.41 1.85 5.19
C GLY A 74 -6.06 2.57 5.38
N ALA A 75 -5.44 3.02 4.29
CA ALA A 75 -4.25 3.87 4.38
C ALA A 75 -4.56 5.16 5.18
N PRO A 76 -3.57 5.83 5.78
CA PRO A 76 -3.79 7.14 6.41
C PRO A 76 -4.49 8.15 5.48
N TRP A 77 -4.22 8.10 4.17
CA TRP A 77 -4.88 8.88 3.12
C TRP A 77 -6.37 8.58 2.97
N GLU A 78 -6.77 7.32 3.15
CA GLU A 78 -8.18 6.88 3.08
C GLU A 78 -8.96 7.41 4.29
N ASN A 79 -8.30 7.53 5.45
CA ASN A 79 -8.89 8.05 6.69
C ASN A 79 -8.61 9.56 6.88
N ARG A 80 -8.47 10.32 5.79
CA ARG A 80 -8.13 11.76 5.84
C ARG A 80 -9.24 12.64 6.43
N SER A 81 -10.48 12.16 6.49
CA SER A 81 -11.58 12.84 7.20
C SER A 81 -11.29 12.94 8.70
N GLU A 82 -10.57 11.96 9.27
CA GLU A 82 -10.22 11.91 10.69
C GLU A 82 -8.82 12.48 10.95
N THR A 83 -7.86 12.22 10.05
CA THR A 83 -6.46 12.58 10.24
C THR A 83 -6.07 13.93 9.63
N GLY A 84 -6.88 14.49 8.74
CA GLY A 84 -6.61 15.68 7.94
C GLY A 84 -5.83 15.38 6.66
N PHE A 85 -6.05 16.18 5.61
CA PHE A 85 -5.47 15.96 4.27
C PHE A 85 -3.95 15.87 4.29
N THR A 86 -3.25 16.89 4.79
CA THR A 86 -1.79 16.97 4.77
C THR A 86 -1.13 15.83 5.53
N LYS A 87 -1.64 15.54 6.73
CA LYS A 87 -1.15 14.45 7.58
C LYS A 87 -1.40 13.08 6.95
N GLY A 88 -2.60 12.85 6.40
CA GLY A 88 -2.95 11.61 5.71
C GLY A 88 -2.05 11.36 4.49
N THR A 89 -1.80 12.38 3.68
CA THR A 89 -0.87 12.32 2.54
C THR A 89 0.54 11.99 2.99
N TYR A 90 1.08 12.76 3.94
CA TYR A 90 2.46 12.58 4.41
C TYR A 90 2.69 11.20 5.03
N LEU A 91 1.77 10.73 5.87
CA LEU A 91 1.88 9.42 6.50
C LEU A 91 1.80 8.29 5.47
N THR A 92 0.86 8.36 4.53
CA THR A 92 0.74 7.37 3.45
C THR A 92 1.98 7.35 2.59
N PHE A 93 2.46 8.52 2.19
CA PHE A 93 3.70 8.67 1.42
C PHE A 93 4.88 8.05 2.15
N LYS A 94 5.10 8.43 3.42
CA LYS A 94 6.21 7.95 4.24
C LYS A 94 6.15 6.43 4.43
N GLU A 95 4.98 5.90 4.77
CA GLU A 95 4.81 4.47 5.03
C GLU A 95 4.95 3.64 3.76
N ALA A 96 4.36 4.07 2.65
CA ALA A 96 4.50 3.40 1.36
C ALA A 96 5.96 3.40 0.88
N LEU A 97 6.66 4.53 1.04
CA LEU A 97 8.03 4.71 0.54
C LEU A 97 9.08 3.99 1.40
N PHE A 98 8.96 4.06 2.73
CA PHE A 98 10.02 3.59 3.64
C PHE A 98 9.64 2.37 4.47
N SER A 99 8.37 1.97 4.49
CA SER A 99 7.90 0.80 5.26
C SER A 99 6.85 -0.02 4.49
N PRO A 100 7.09 -0.36 3.21
CA PRO A 100 6.09 -0.96 2.33
C PRO A 100 5.52 -2.28 2.87
N SER A 101 6.34 -3.13 3.52
CA SER A 101 5.85 -4.41 4.06
C SER A 101 4.79 -4.20 5.14
N THR A 102 5.05 -3.33 6.12
CA THR A 102 4.08 -3.02 7.18
C THR A 102 2.84 -2.33 6.62
N PHE A 103 3.04 -1.38 5.70
CA PHE A 103 1.97 -0.63 5.04
C PHE A 103 1.00 -1.56 4.30
N PHE A 104 1.50 -2.35 3.35
CA PHE A 104 0.66 -3.24 2.54
C PHE A 104 0.08 -4.42 3.32
N ARG A 105 0.78 -4.94 4.33
CA ARG A 105 0.22 -5.98 5.19
C ARG A 105 -0.99 -5.49 5.99
N GLY A 106 -0.98 -4.23 6.40
CA GLY A 106 -2.07 -3.60 7.17
C GLY A 106 -3.25 -3.12 6.31
N LEU A 107 -3.08 -3.03 4.98
CA LEU A 107 -4.09 -2.48 4.08
C LEU A 107 -5.27 -3.41 3.84
N THR A 108 -6.47 -2.83 3.77
CA THR A 108 -7.69 -3.52 3.32
C THR A 108 -7.69 -3.75 1.81
N PHE A 109 -8.38 -4.82 1.40
CA PHE A 109 -8.58 -5.23 0.01
C PHE A 109 -9.94 -4.86 -0.57
N LYS A 110 -10.82 -4.25 0.24
CA LYS A 110 -12.24 -4.04 -0.07
C LYS A 110 -12.71 -2.60 0.17
N GLY A 111 -11.81 -1.62 0.01
CA GLY A 111 -12.13 -0.19 0.20
C GLY A 111 -12.44 0.54 -1.10
N GLY A 112 -12.45 -0.15 -2.24
CA GLY A 112 -12.56 0.43 -3.57
C GLY A 112 -11.24 1.01 -4.08
N ILE A 113 -11.26 1.42 -5.35
CA ILE A 113 -10.07 1.91 -6.07
C ILE A 113 -9.93 3.43 -6.05
N ARG A 114 -10.98 4.18 -5.69
CA ARG A 114 -11.02 5.65 -5.79
C ARG A 114 -9.93 6.32 -4.97
N GLU A 115 -9.74 5.89 -3.73
CA GLU A 115 -8.78 6.52 -2.82
C GLU A 115 -7.32 6.22 -3.17
N PRO A 116 -6.94 4.96 -3.44
CA PRO A 116 -5.63 4.66 -4.01
C PRO A 116 -5.39 5.42 -5.32
N PHE A 117 -6.38 5.47 -6.21
CA PHE A 117 -6.27 6.20 -7.48
C PHE A 117 -5.98 7.69 -7.26
N ALA A 118 -6.73 8.36 -6.38
CA ALA A 118 -6.52 9.77 -6.10
C ALA A 118 -5.11 10.06 -5.55
N PHE A 119 -4.63 9.22 -4.62
CA PHE A 119 -3.26 9.33 -4.11
C PHE A 119 -2.22 9.10 -5.22
N GLY A 120 -2.38 8.00 -5.97
CA GLY A 120 -1.45 7.62 -7.04
C GLY A 120 -1.40 8.65 -8.16
N LEU A 121 -2.54 9.23 -8.54
CA LEU A 121 -2.63 10.31 -9.51
C LEU A 121 -1.96 11.59 -8.98
N LEU A 122 -2.22 11.97 -7.73
CA LEU A 122 -1.64 13.17 -7.14
C LEU A 122 -0.11 13.10 -7.10
N ILE A 123 0.44 12.05 -6.49
CA ILE A 123 1.90 11.93 -6.33
C ILE A 123 2.56 11.55 -7.66
N GLY A 124 1.94 10.63 -8.41
CA GLY A 124 2.47 10.15 -9.69
C GLY A 124 2.50 11.24 -10.76
N ALA A 125 1.45 12.06 -10.88
CA ALA A 125 1.45 13.17 -11.85
C ALA A 125 2.46 14.25 -11.47
N VAL A 126 2.54 14.65 -10.20
CA VAL A 126 3.51 15.65 -9.74
C VAL A 126 4.94 15.15 -9.96
N GLY A 127 5.25 13.91 -9.56
CA GLY A 127 6.58 13.33 -9.78
C GLY A 127 6.93 13.22 -11.27
N SER A 128 6.01 12.69 -12.09
CA SER A 128 6.24 12.56 -13.54
C SER A 128 6.45 13.92 -14.22
N MET A 129 5.79 14.99 -13.75
CA MET A 129 6.04 16.35 -14.25
C MET A 129 7.50 16.76 -14.00
N PHE A 130 8.05 16.50 -12.81
CA PHE A 130 9.47 16.75 -12.54
C PHE A 130 10.39 15.85 -13.37
N GLY A 131 10.03 14.58 -13.55
CA GLY A 131 10.76 13.63 -14.38
C GLY A 131 10.91 14.08 -15.84
N ILE A 132 9.92 14.79 -16.39
CA ILE A 132 9.97 15.36 -17.75
C ILE A 132 10.58 16.77 -17.74
N PHE A 133 10.35 17.55 -16.68
CA PHE A 133 10.84 18.91 -16.53
C PHE A 133 12.37 19.00 -16.59
N TRP A 134 13.09 18.13 -15.87
CA TRP A 134 14.56 18.18 -15.86
C TRP A 134 15.20 17.94 -17.22
N PRO A 135 14.83 16.89 -17.99
CA PRO A 135 15.30 16.73 -19.36
C PRO A 135 15.00 17.94 -20.23
N VAL A 136 13.77 18.47 -20.22
CA VAL A 136 13.39 19.63 -21.05
C VAL A 136 14.24 20.85 -20.71
N LEU A 137 14.45 21.13 -19.42
CA LEU A 137 15.26 22.25 -18.96
C LEU A 137 16.72 22.12 -19.43
N MET A 138 17.35 20.95 -19.22
CA MET A 138 18.73 20.71 -19.64
C MET A 138 18.90 20.78 -21.16
N MET A 139 17.89 20.28 -21.88
CA MET A 139 17.82 20.29 -23.33
C MET A 139 17.77 21.73 -23.87
N SER A 140 16.90 22.57 -23.29
CA SER A 140 16.80 24.00 -23.65
C SER A 140 18.05 24.80 -23.30
N GLY A 141 18.84 24.33 -22.33
CA GLY A 141 20.13 24.92 -21.96
C GLY A 141 21.30 24.50 -22.86
N GLY A 142 21.06 23.73 -23.92
CA GLY A 142 22.10 23.30 -24.88
C GLY A 142 22.99 22.16 -24.40
N LEU A 143 22.63 21.47 -23.31
CA LEU A 143 23.45 20.38 -22.73
C LEU A 143 23.34 19.05 -23.50
N PHE A 144 22.35 18.90 -24.39
CA PHE A 144 22.11 17.67 -25.14
C PHE A 144 21.75 17.98 -26.61
N PRO A 145 22.46 17.38 -27.60
CA PRO A 145 22.35 17.76 -29.01
C PRO A 145 21.08 17.24 -29.72
N PHE A 146 20.29 16.35 -29.11
CA PHE A 146 19.10 15.74 -29.72
C PHE A 146 17.79 16.48 -29.41
N GLY A 147 17.87 17.61 -28.70
CA GLY A 147 16.71 18.32 -28.14
C GLY A 147 15.91 19.19 -29.03
N GLU A 148 16.63 20.00 -29.80
CA GLU A 148 16.09 20.93 -30.78
C GLU A 148 15.17 20.21 -31.76
N ALA A 149 15.47 18.96 -32.12
CA ALA A 149 14.67 18.16 -33.05
C ALA A 149 13.27 17.80 -32.52
N ILE A 150 13.09 17.69 -31.20
CA ILE A 150 11.82 17.24 -30.58
C ILE A 150 11.04 18.43 -30.01
N PHE A 151 11.75 19.38 -29.40
CA PHE A 151 11.15 20.49 -28.65
C PHE A 151 11.46 21.88 -29.21
N GLY A 152 12.31 22.00 -30.23
CA GLY A 152 12.78 23.31 -30.76
C GLY A 152 11.67 24.19 -31.36
N HIS A 153 10.51 23.61 -31.67
CA HIS A 153 9.34 24.35 -32.16
C HIS A 153 8.34 24.76 -31.06
N LEU A 154 8.54 24.31 -29.81
CA LEU A 154 7.60 24.53 -28.71
C LEU A 154 8.21 25.48 -27.67
N THR A 155 7.45 26.49 -27.25
CA THR A 155 7.86 27.34 -26.13
C THR A 155 7.75 26.56 -24.82
N VAL A 156 8.60 26.89 -23.84
CA VAL A 156 8.56 26.28 -22.50
C VAL A 156 7.17 26.37 -21.87
N GLY A 157 6.47 27.49 -22.08
CA GLY A 157 5.10 27.68 -21.59
C GLY A 157 4.08 26.73 -22.23
N LEU A 158 4.18 26.49 -23.54
CA LEU A 158 3.31 25.54 -24.24
C LEU A 158 3.60 24.10 -23.80
N ILE A 159 4.86 23.74 -23.62
CA ILE A 159 5.26 22.42 -23.09
C ILE A 159 4.65 22.22 -21.70
N PHE A 160 4.77 23.21 -20.81
CA PHE A 160 4.18 23.14 -19.47
C PHE A 160 2.66 22.96 -19.51
N LEU A 161 1.95 23.71 -20.37
CA LEU A 161 0.50 23.58 -20.52
C LEU A 161 0.10 22.19 -21.03
N ILE A 162 0.82 21.65 -22.00
CA ILE A 162 0.62 20.27 -22.47
C ILE A 162 0.86 19.28 -21.34
N MET A 163 1.92 19.43 -20.54
CA MET A 163 2.20 18.52 -19.42
C MET A 163 1.08 18.52 -18.37
N VAL A 164 0.57 19.68 -17.99
CA VAL A 164 -0.50 19.80 -16.97
C VAL A 164 -1.75 19.01 -17.37
N VAL A 165 -2.05 18.92 -18.67
CA VAL A 165 -3.21 18.17 -19.17
C VAL A 165 -2.86 16.71 -19.49
N ALA A 166 -1.76 16.48 -20.21
CA ALA A 166 -1.39 15.16 -20.73
C ALA A 166 -0.88 14.23 -19.63
N VAL A 167 -0.09 14.72 -18.67
CA VAL A 167 0.53 13.86 -17.65
C VAL A 167 -0.52 13.16 -16.77
N PRO A 168 -1.53 13.84 -16.20
CA PRO A 168 -2.57 13.16 -15.42
C PRO A 168 -3.33 12.08 -16.22
N VAL A 169 -3.58 12.32 -17.51
CA VAL A 169 -4.23 11.34 -18.41
C VAL A 169 -3.32 10.13 -18.61
N CYS A 170 -2.05 10.34 -18.95
CA CYS A 170 -1.07 9.28 -19.13
C CYS A 170 -0.83 8.47 -17.85
N VAL A 171 -0.71 9.12 -16.68
CA VAL A 171 -0.58 8.45 -15.38
C VAL A 171 -1.81 7.61 -15.07
N THR A 172 -3.02 8.13 -15.35
CA THR A 172 -4.26 7.37 -15.18
C THR A 172 -4.27 6.12 -16.06
N LEU A 173 -4.08 6.30 -17.37
CA LEU A 173 -4.10 5.18 -18.33
C LEU A 173 -3.04 4.14 -18.00
N SER A 174 -1.80 4.59 -17.74
CA SER A 174 -0.70 3.70 -17.39
C SER A 174 -0.99 2.91 -16.12
N MET A 175 -1.52 3.54 -15.05
CA MET A 175 -1.88 2.81 -13.82
C MET A 175 -2.90 1.69 -14.07
N PHE A 176 -3.95 1.94 -14.85
CA PHE A 176 -4.97 0.93 -15.14
C PHE A 176 -4.44 -0.19 -16.02
N ILE A 177 -3.78 0.16 -17.14
CA ILE A 177 -3.21 -0.81 -18.09
C ILE A 177 -2.17 -1.67 -17.36
N TYR A 178 -1.25 -1.03 -16.64
CA TYR A 178 -0.19 -1.72 -15.92
C TYR A 178 -0.72 -2.63 -14.81
N SER A 179 -1.70 -2.16 -14.03
CA SER A 179 -2.36 -2.99 -13.02
C SER A 179 -3.04 -4.20 -13.66
N ALA A 180 -3.69 -4.03 -14.82
CA ALA A 180 -4.36 -5.12 -15.51
C ALA A 180 -3.36 -6.17 -16.01
N ILE A 181 -2.26 -5.72 -16.62
CA ILE A 181 -1.17 -6.57 -17.08
C ILE A 181 -0.58 -7.36 -15.90
N ILE A 182 -0.13 -6.68 -14.84
CA ILE A 182 0.48 -7.36 -13.68
C ILE A 182 -0.52 -8.30 -12.99
N HIS A 183 -1.80 -7.91 -12.89
CA HIS A 183 -2.81 -8.79 -12.31
C HIS A 183 -3.01 -10.06 -13.16
N LEU A 184 -3.05 -9.94 -14.49
CA LEU A 184 -3.11 -11.08 -15.40
C LEU A 184 -1.87 -11.99 -15.25
N LEU A 185 -0.67 -11.41 -15.19
CA LEU A 185 0.57 -12.15 -15.00
C LEU A 185 0.59 -12.87 -13.65
N LEU A 186 0.09 -12.22 -12.59
CA LEU A 186 -0.10 -12.84 -11.29
C LEU A 186 -1.11 -14.00 -11.36
N MET A 187 -2.19 -13.89 -12.12
CA MET A 187 -3.14 -15.00 -12.31
C MET A 187 -2.47 -16.19 -13.03
N ILE A 188 -1.65 -15.94 -14.06
CA ILE A 188 -0.93 -16.97 -14.81
C ILE A 188 0.04 -17.76 -13.91
N VAL A 189 0.76 -17.09 -13.01
CA VAL A 189 1.67 -17.76 -12.05
C VAL A 189 0.97 -18.33 -10.81
N GLY A 190 -0.37 -18.37 -10.81
CA GLY A 190 -1.19 -18.83 -9.69
C GLY A 190 -1.04 -17.97 -8.42
N GLY A 191 -0.68 -16.71 -8.58
CA GLY A 191 -0.46 -15.73 -7.52
C GLY A 191 -1.61 -14.73 -7.31
N GLY A 192 -2.55 -14.61 -8.25
CA GLY A 192 -3.70 -13.71 -8.19
C GLY A 192 -4.79 -14.11 -7.17
N LYS A 193 -4.44 -14.38 -5.91
CA LYS A 193 -5.39 -14.88 -4.88
C LYS A 193 -6.45 -13.86 -4.48
N ASN A 194 -6.06 -12.59 -4.35
CA ASN A 194 -6.95 -11.47 -4.08
C ASN A 194 -7.35 -10.74 -5.37
N LYS A 195 -8.48 -10.03 -5.31
CA LYS A 195 -9.08 -9.33 -6.47
C LYS A 195 -8.15 -8.28 -7.07
N PHE A 196 -8.45 -7.85 -8.30
CA PHE A 196 -7.78 -6.75 -9.01
C PHE A 196 -7.53 -5.50 -8.15
N GLU A 197 -8.47 -5.15 -7.27
CA GLU A 197 -8.35 -4.03 -6.33
C GLU A 197 -7.05 -4.09 -5.51
N ALA A 198 -6.61 -5.29 -5.09
CA ALA A 198 -5.37 -5.47 -4.34
C ALA A 198 -4.14 -5.10 -5.19
N THR A 199 -4.11 -5.53 -6.45
CA THR A 199 -3.02 -5.17 -7.39
C THR A 199 -3.02 -3.68 -7.69
N PHE A 200 -4.20 -3.11 -7.97
CA PHE A 200 -4.33 -1.67 -8.26
C PHE A 200 -3.90 -0.81 -7.07
N ARG A 201 -4.26 -1.20 -5.84
CA ARG A 201 -3.79 -0.54 -4.60
C ARG A 201 -2.26 -0.51 -4.53
N VAL A 202 -1.60 -1.62 -4.86
CA VAL A 202 -0.12 -1.67 -4.87
C VAL A 202 0.47 -0.74 -5.91
N VAL A 203 -0.02 -0.78 -7.15
CA VAL A 203 0.45 0.10 -8.23
C VAL A 203 0.25 1.56 -7.85
N ALA A 204 -0.94 1.93 -7.37
CA ALA A 204 -1.28 3.29 -7.02
C ALA A 204 -0.45 3.85 -5.86
N TYR A 205 -0.33 3.11 -4.74
CA TYR A 205 0.48 3.57 -3.61
C TYR A 205 1.99 3.52 -3.89
N SER A 206 2.45 2.67 -4.81
CA SER A 206 3.85 2.67 -5.25
C SER A 206 4.27 3.95 -5.98
N GLN A 207 3.30 4.75 -6.47
CA GLN A 207 3.58 6.07 -7.05
C GLN A 207 4.25 7.04 -6.06
N ALA A 208 4.25 6.73 -4.75
CA ALA A 208 5.08 7.43 -3.76
C ALA A 208 6.56 7.51 -4.19
N ALA A 209 7.08 6.51 -4.91
CA ALA A 209 8.45 6.52 -5.42
C ALA A 209 8.73 7.67 -6.40
N GLN A 210 7.71 8.16 -7.11
CA GLN A 210 7.85 9.26 -8.08
C GLN A 210 8.23 10.59 -7.43
N ALA A 211 8.11 10.74 -6.11
CA ALA A 211 8.67 11.91 -5.44
C ALA A 211 10.20 12.01 -5.57
N LEU A 212 10.89 10.89 -5.87
CA LEU A 212 12.32 10.89 -6.15
C LEU A 212 12.66 11.60 -7.46
N ASP A 213 11.71 11.75 -8.40
CA ASP A 213 11.87 12.51 -9.64
C ASP A 213 12.12 14.01 -9.41
N LEU A 214 11.87 14.50 -8.19
CA LEU A 214 12.27 15.85 -7.80
C LEU A 214 13.79 16.03 -7.89
N ILE A 215 14.58 14.95 -7.75
CA ILE A 215 16.03 14.99 -7.88
C ILE A 215 16.38 14.93 -9.38
N PRO A 216 17.07 15.94 -9.94
CA PRO A 216 17.40 15.98 -11.36
C PRO A 216 18.31 14.83 -11.76
N VAL A 217 18.09 14.31 -12.98
CA VAL A 217 18.87 13.24 -13.64
C VAL A 217 18.77 11.88 -12.97
N VAL A 218 19.14 11.77 -11.69
CA VAL A 218 19.21 10.50 -10.96
C VAL A 218 17.88 10.08 -10.34
N GLY A 219 16.97 11.04 -10.13
CA GLY A 219 15.68 10.82 -9.47
C GLY A 219 14.86 9.72 -10.13
N SER A 220 14.73 9.75 -11.46
CA SER A 220 13.93 8.78 -12.21
C SER A 220 14.52 7.37 -12.24
N TRP A 221 15.85 7.25 -12.27
CA TRP A 221 16.51 5.94 -12.20
C TRP A 221 16.30 5.30 -10.83
N ILE A 222 16.57 6.05 -9.76
CA ILE A 222 16.39 5.58 -8.38
C ILE A 222 14.90 5.33 -8.11
N GLY A 223 14.03 6.24 -8.56
CA GLY A 223 12.58 6.17 -8.47
C GLY A 223 12.03 4.90 -9.10
N GLY A 224 12.42 4.58 -10.33
CA GLY A 224 11.95 3.36 -11.01
C GLY A 224 12.37 2.07 -10.29
N ILE A 225 13.62 1.99 -9.83
CA ILE A 225 14.11 0.82 -9.07
C ILE A 225 13.35 0.72 -7.74
N TRP A 226 13.20 1.84 -7.03
CA TRP A 226 12.51 1.88 -5.74
C TRP A 226 11.03 1.54 -5.88
N GLN A 227 10.37 2.03 -6.92
CA GLN A 227 9.00 1.70 -7.25
C GLN A 227 8.82 0.19 -7.46
N LEU A 228 9.73 -0.44 -8.22
CA LEU A 228 9.71 -1.88 -8.42
C LEU A 228 9.86 -2.65 -7.11
N ILE A 229 10.76 -2.22 -6.21
CA ILE A 229 10.92 -2.81 -4.88
C ILE A 229 9.61 -2.72 -4.07
N ILE A 230 8.99 -1.54 -4.04
CA ILE A 230 7.71 -1.32 -3.35
C ILE A 230 6.62 -2.22 -3.93
N GLN A 231 6.55 -2.35 -5.26
CA GLN A 231 5.56 -3.21 -5.89
C GLN A 231 5.80 -4.69 -5.60
N VAL A 232 7.04 -5.16 -5.65
CA VAL A 232 7.37 -6.57 -5.33
C VAL A 232 6.94 -6.90 -3.90
N ILE A 233 7.25 -6.03 -2.95
CA ILE A 233 6.84 -6.17 -1.55
C ILE A 233 5.31 -6.09 -1.43
N GLY A 234 4.70 -5.07 -2.05
CA GLY A 234 3.27 -4.83 -1.97
C GLY A 234 2.44 -5.97 -2.55
N LEU A 235 2.80 -6.50 -3.72
CA LEU A 235 2.09 -7.62 -4.34
C LEU A 235 2.23 -8.89 -3.50
N ARG A 236 3.41 -9.13 -2.91
CA ARG A 236 3.63 -10.25 -2.00
C ARG A 236 2.71 -10.17 -0.78
N GLU A 237 2.70 -9.04 -0.07
CA GLU A 237 1.87 -8.84 1.13
C GLU A 237 0.37 -8.80 0.80
N MET A 238 0.00 -8.16 -0.31
CA MET A 238 -1.39 -7.97 -0.70
C MET A 238 -2.01 -9.20 -1.34
N HIS A 239 -1.25 -10.09 -1.97
CA HIS A 239 -1.79 -11.35 -2.50
C HIS A 239 -1.44 -12.56 -1.64
N ASN A 240 -0.64 -12.40 -0.58
CA ASN A 240 -0.17 -13.48 0.29
C ASN A 240 0.45 -14.64 -0.52
N ILE A 241 1.48 -14.27 -1.30
CA ILE A 241 2.23 -15.16 -2.20
C ILE A 241 3.73 -15.06 -1.92
N SER A 242 4.52 -16.00 -2.43
CA SER A 242 5.98 -15.93 -2.29
C SER A 242 6.59 -14.87 -3.22
N TYR A 243 7.71 -14.29 -2.80
CA TYR A 243 8.48 -13.36 -3.65
C TYR A 243 8.85 -13.97 -5.00
N LEU A 244 9.17 -15.27 -5.03
CA LEU A 244 9.49 -15.99 -6.26
C LEU A 244 8.36 -15.87 -7.30
N ARG A 245 7.10 -16.05 -6.89
CA ARG A 245 5.96 -15.92 -7.81
C ARG A 245 5.82 -14.49 -8.33
N VAL A 246 6.05 -13.50 -7.48
CA VAL A 246 6.03 -12.08 -7.88
C VAL A 246 7.13 -11.80 -8.90
N PHE A 247 8.37 -12.25 -8.63
CA PHE A 247 9.49 -12.09 -9.56
C PHE A 247 9.22 -12.77 -10.91
N ILE A 248 8.72 -14.01 -10.90
CA ILE A 248 8.36 -14.71 -12.15
C ILE A 248 7.31 -13.91 -12.93
N ALA A 249 6.29 -13.34 -12.26
CA ALA A 249 5.30 -12.50 -12.93
C ALA A 249 5.92 -11.28 -13.63
N PHE A 250 6.92 -10.63 -13.01
CA PHE A 250 7.66 -9.52 -13.64
C PHE A 250 8.61 -9.96 -14.77
N LEU A 251 9.21 -11.15 -14.67
CA LEU A 251 10.10 -11.67 -15.72
C LEU A 251 9.35 -12.21 -16.95
N LEU A 252 8.09 -12.62 -16.79
CA LEU A 252 7.31 -13.25 -17.84
C LEU A 252 7.18 -12.36 -19.11
N PRO A 253 6.82 -11.06 -19.04
CA PRO A 253 6.80 -10.19 -20.21
C PRO A 253 8.16 -10.08 -20.92
N VAL A 254 9.24 -9.99 -20.15
CA VAL A 254 10.61 -9.90 -20.70
C VAL A 254 10.95 -11.17 -21.47
N GLY A 255 10.61 -12.34 -20.91
CA GLY A 255 10.79 -13.63 -21.57
C GLY A 255 9.99 -13.76 -22.87
N ILE A 256 8.73 -13.29 -22.89
CA ILE A 256 7.90 -13.30 -24.10
C ILE A 256 8.50 -12.38 -25.17
N ILE A 257 8.88 -11.15 -24.81
CA ILE A 257 9.47 -10.20 -25.76
C ILE A 257 10.79 -10.76 -26.33
N PHE A 258 11.64 -11.32 -25.48
CA PHE A 258 12.88 -11.96 -25.91
C PHE A 258 12.62 -13.10 -26.89
N LEU A 259 11.64 -13.96 -26.62
CA LEU A 259 11.24 -15.05 -27.51
C LEU A 259 10.74 -14.53 -28.87
N LEU A 260 9.89 -13.50 -28.88
CA LEU A 260 9.37 -12.88 -30.10
C LEU A 260 10.47 -12.25 -30.95
N ILE A 261 11.43 -11.58 -30.30
CA ILE A 261 12.61 -11.01 -30.97
C ILE A 261 13.44 -12.12 -31.62
N MET A 262 13.71 -13.22 -30.92
CA MET A 262 14.45 -14.36 -31.48
C MET A 262 13.71 -14.99 -32.67
N LEU A 263 12.38 -15.14 -32.57
CA LEU A 263 11.53 -15.64 -33.65
C LEU A 263 11.53 -14.73 -34.89
N ALA A 264 11.69 -13.41 -34.73
CA ALA A 264 11.75 -12.47 -35.84
C ALA A 264 13.16 -12.32 -36.43
N LEU A 265 14.19 -12.26 -35.57
CA LEU A 265 15.57 -12.02 -35.98
C LEU A 265 16.21 -13.24 -36.64
N VAL A 266 15.98 -14.46 -36.15
CA VAL A 266 16.62 -15.67 -36.69
C VAL A 266 16.26 -15.89 -38.17
N PRO A 267 14.98 -15.83 -38.59
CA PRO A 267 14.62 -15.94 -40.00
C PRO A 267 15.18 -14.79 -40.85
N LEU A 268 15.20 -13.56 -40.30
CA LEU A 268 15.75 -12.41 -40.99
C LEU A 268 17.25 -12.57 -41.27
N LEU A 269 18.02 -13.06 -40.28
CA LEU A 269 19.44 -13.34 -40.43
C LEU A 269 19.70 -14.46 -41.44
N ILE A 270 18.86 -15.51 -41.46
CA ILE A 270 18.94 -16.58 -42.47
C ILE A 270 18.61 -16.06 -43.87
N TYR A 271 17.68 -15.11 -44.01
CA TYR A 271 17.32 -14.52 -45.29
C TYR A 271 18.41 -13.59 -45.86
N LEU A 272 19.16 -12.92 -44.98
CA LEU A 272 20.19 -11.95 -45.37
C LEU A 272 21.61 -12.54 -45.55
N GLY A 273 21.85 -13.77 -45.10
CA GLY A 273 23.14 -14.47 -45.18
C GLY A 273 23.17 -15.52 -46.27
#